data_AF-A0A1F5G6P4-F1
#
_entry.id   AF-A0A1F5G6P4-F1
#
_cell.length_a   1.000
_cell.length_b   1.000
_cell.length_c   1.000
_cell.angle_alpha   90.00
_cell.angle_beta   90.00
_cell.angle_gamma   90.00
#
_symmetry.space_group_name_H-M   'P 1'
#
loop_
_entity.id
_entity.type
_entity.pdbx_description
1 polymer ?
#
loop_
_entity_poly.entity_id
_entity_poly.type
_entity_poly.pdbx_seq_one_letter_code
_entity_poly.pdbx_strand_id
1 'polypeptide(L)'
;MNYARTTLTLDPDILKEAKKLAADEKKPLKGVIEAALKNYLEQKVKTKKLTLADFPAFNLGRVNEKLINRENLYGDYLDRKFPPISKK
;
A
#
# COMPACT_ATOMS: atom_id res chain seq x y z
N MET A 1 4.27 -13.65 21.52
CA MET A 1 5.28 -13.07 20.60
C MET A 1 5.73 -14.16 19.65
N ASN A 2 5.59 -13.97 18.34
CA ASN A 2 6.00 -14.95 17.34
C ASN A 2 7.44 -14.61 16.89
N TYR A 3 8.41 -15.44 17.26
CA TYR A 3 9.81 -15.25 16.86
C TYR A 3 10.09 -16.09 15.62
N ALA A 4 10.24 -15.45 14.46
CA ALA A 4 10.69 -16.11 13.25
C ALA A 4 12.23 -16.20 13.25
N ARG A 5 12.78 -17.41 13.06
CA ARG A 5 14.21 -17.61 12.86
C ARG A 5 14.51 -17.53 11.37
N THR A 6 15.39 -16.60 11.00
CA THR A 6 15.81 -16.40 9.61
C THR A 6 17.34 -16.44 9.54
N THR A 7 17.87 -17.02 8.47
CA THR A 7 19.28 -16.99 8.13
C THR A 7 19.50 -15.98 7.00
N LEU A 8 20.57 -15.19 7.10
CA LEU A 8 20.94 -14.19 6.10
C LEU A 8 22.42 -14.36 5.77
N THR A 9 22.74 -14.27 4.49
CA THR A 9 24.12 -14.16 4.01
C THR A 9 24.49 -12.69 3.97
N LEU A 10 25.54 -12.32 4.69
CA LEU A 10 26.09 -10.96 4.73
C LEU A 10 27.49 -10.98 4.11
N ASP A 11 27.90 -9.85 3.55
CA ASP A 11 29.28 -9.70 3.12
C ASP A 11 30.24 -9.86 4.31
N PRO A 12 31.39 -10.51 4.09
CA PRO A 12 32.32 -10.86 5.18
C PRO A 12 32.90 -9.63 5.87
N ASP A 13 33.08 -8.52 5.16
CA ASP A 13 33.59 -7.26 5.71
C ASP A 13 32.58 -6.64 6.69
N ILE A 14 31.31 -6.57 6.30
CA ILE A 14 30.21 -6.07 7.14
C ILE A 14 30.07 -6.94 8.39
N LEU A 15 30.21 -8.26 8.26
CA LEU A 15 30.16 -9.17 9.40
C LEU A 15 31.30 -8.92 10.39
N LYS A 16 32.50 -8.60 9.90
CA LYS A 16 33.67 -8.30 10.74
C LYS A 16 33.45 -7.02 11.54
N GLU A 17 32.93 -5.98 10.91
CA GLU A 17 32.59 -4.72 11.57
C GLU A 17 31.48 -4.89 12.60
N ALA A 18 30.41 -5.62 12.26
CA ALA A 18 29.31 -5.91 13.18
C ALA A 18 29.77 -6.68 14.42
N LYS A 19 30.71 -7.63 14.27
CA LYS A 19 31.32 -8.34 15.39
C LYS A 19 32.18 -7.44 16.26
N LYS A 20 32.92 -6.51 15.66
CA LYS A 20 33.71 -5.52 16.40
C LYS A 20 32.80 -4.63 17.25
N LEU A 21 31.74 -4.09 16.65
CA LEU A 21 30.72 -3.29 17.35
C LEU A 21 30.04 -4.08 18.48
N ALA A 22 29.72 -5.36 18.25
CA ALA A 22 29.15 -6.22 19.28
C ALA A 22 30.08 -6.39 20.50
N ALA A 23 31.40 -6.51 20.25
CA ALA A 23 32.40 -6.59 21.30
C ALA A 23 32.54 -5.26 22.07
N ASP A 24 32.57 -4.14 21.35
CA ASP A 24 32.71 -2.80 21.93
C ASP A 24 31.50 -2.43 22.80
N GLU A 25 30.29 -2.74 22.35
CA GLU A 25 29.04 -2.42 23.05
C GLU A 25 28.61 -3.47 24.09
N LYS A 26 29.34 -4.59 24.23
CA LYS A 26 28.97 -5.75 25.06
C LYS A 26 27.56 -6.27 24.77
N LYS A 27 27.15 -6.28 23.50
CA LYS A 27 25.83 -6.75 23.05
C LYS A 27 25.95 -8.01 22.21
N PRO A 28 24.92 -8.88 22.21
CA PRO A 28 24.90 -10.00 21.29
C PRO A 28 24.86 -9.49 19.84
N LEU A 29 25.55 -10.17 18.92
CA LEU A 29 25.61 -9.82 17.50
C LEU A 29 24.21 -9.67 16.89
N LYS A 30 23.27 -10.53 17.29
CA LYS A 30 21.86 -10.45 16.91
C LYS A 30 21.25 -9.08 17.24
N GLY A 31 21.49 -8.57 18.44
CA GLY A 31 20.94 -7.29 18.89
C GLY A 31 21.52 -6.11 18.11
N VAL A 32 22.79 -6.18 17.72
CA VAL A 32 23.43 -5.16 16.86
C VAL A 32 22.80 -5.13 15.48
N ILE A 33 22.59 -6.30 14.87
CA ILE A 33 21.96 -6.41 13.55
C ILE A 33 20.50 -5.95 13.59
N GLU A 34 19.74 -6.35 14.61
CA GLU A 34 18.34 -5.92 14.79
C GLU A 34 18.24 -4.40 14.98
N ALA A 35 19.14 -3.80 15.76
CA ALA A 35 19.18 -2.36 15.95
C ALA A 35 19.51 -1.62 14.63
N ALA A 36 20.49 -2.11 13.87
CA ALA A 36 20.85 -1.55 12.58
C ALA A 36 19.68 -1.61 11.57
N LEU A 37 19.01 -2.77 11.49
CA LEU A 37 17.82 -2.96 10.63
C LEU A 37 16.68 -2.03 11.05
N LYS A 38 16.41 -1.92 12.36
CA LYS A 38 15.37 -1.04 12.88
C LYS A 38 15.66 0.43 12.51
N ASN A 39 16.89 0.89 12.72
CA ASN A 39 17.30 2.25 12.38
C ASN A 39 17.14 2.52 10.88
N TYR A 40 17.55 1.59 10.02
CA TYR A 40 17.38 1.70 8.58
C TYR A 40 15.91 1.80 8.17
N LEU A 41 15.05 0.94 8.74
CA LEU A 41 13.62 0.97 8.46
C LEU A 41 12.97 2.28 8.94
N GLU A 42 13.31 2.77 10.13
CA GLU A 42 12.79 4.03 10.65
C GLU A 42 13.22 5.23 9.79
N GLN A 43 14.49 5.26 9.34
CA GLN A 43 14.98 6.30 8.44
C GLN A 43 14.29 6.23 7.07
N LYS A 44 14.09 5.02 6.53
CA LYS A 44 13.40 4.80 5.26
C LYS A 44 11.94 5.24 5.32
N VAL A 45 11.24 4.98 6.42
CA VAL A 45 9.84 5.41 6.61
C VAL A 45 9.75 6.93 6.68
N LYS A 46 10.70 7.60 7.35
CA LYS A 46 10.73 9.08 7.41
C LYS A 46 11.07 9.74 6.08
N THR A 47 11.91 9.11 5.26
CA THR A 47 12.31 9.64 3.94
C THR A 47 11.28 9.31 2.85
N LYS A 48 10.50 8.24 3.01
CA LYS A 48 9.25 8.03 2.27
C LYS A 48 8.17 8.98 2.80
N LYS A 49 8.40 10.30 2.72
CA LYS A 49 7.27 11.21 2.55
C LYS A 49 6.49 10.63 1.37
N LEU A 50 5.26 10.24 1.64
CA LEU A 50 4.26 10.07 0.60
C LEU A 50 4.36 11.35 -0.22
N THR A 51 5.04 11.29 -1.35
CA THR A 51 4.62 12.07 -2.49
C THR A 51 3.18 11.59 -2.67
N LEU A 52 2.25 12.31 -2.02
CA LEU A 52 0.92 12.49 -2.55
C LEU A 52 1.22 12.84 -4.00
N ALA A 53 1.15 11.83 -4.87
CA ALA A 53 1.25 12.07 -6.28
C ALA A 53 0.19 13.15 -6.49
N ASP A 54 0.61 14.28 -7.05
CA ASP A 54 -0.33 15.29 -7.53
C ASP A 54 -1.11 14.60 -8.63
N PHE A 55 -2.13 13.82 -8.24
CA PHE A 55 -3.12 13.32 -9.14
C PHE A 55 -3.72 14.60 -9.71
N PRO A 56 -3.58 14.86 -11.02
CA PRO A 56 -4.27 15.99 -11.59
C PRO A 56 -5.73 15.77 -11.22
N ALA A 57 -6.29 16.71 -10.47
CA ALA A 57 -7.71 16.73 -10.20
C ALA A 57 -8.35 16.88 -11.57
N PHE A 58 -8.67 15.75 -12.22
CA PHE A 58 -9.54 15.76 -13.37
C PHE A 58 -10.79 16.43 -12.83
N ASN A 59 -11.09 17.62 -13.37
CA ASN A 59 -12.38 18.25 -13.20
C ASN A 59 -13.39 17.30 -13.86
N LEU A 60 -13.75 16.24 -13.13
CA LEU A 60 -14.94 15.45 -13.36
C LEU A 60 -16.04 16.49 -13.25
N GLY A 61 -16.54 16.95 -14.41
CA GLY A 61 -17.51 18.04 -14.47
C GLY A 61 -18.66 17.82 -13.48
N ARG A 62 -19.40 18.89 -13.18
CA ARG A 62 -20.51 18.83 -12.21
C ARG A 62 -21.40 17.62 -12.49
N VAL A 63 -21.71 16.88 -11.43
CA VAL A 63 -22.64 15.73 -11.48
C VAL A 63 -23.92 16.22 -12.16
N ASN A 64 -24.24 15.62 -13.31
CA ASN A 64 -25.44 16.00 -14.05
C ASN A 64 -26.65 15.61 -13.18
N GLU A 65 -27.33 16.60 -12.62
CA GLU A 65 -28.42 16.41 -11.63
C GLU A 65 -29.53 15.50 -12.16
N LYS A 66 -29.68 15.41 -13.50
CA LYS A 66 -30.63 14.52 -14.17
C LYS A 66 -30.35 13.03 -13.95
N LEU A 67 -29.11 12.66 -13.61
CA LEU A 67 -28.67 11.27 -13.36
C LEU A 67 -28.76 10.86 -11.88
N ILE A 68 -29.20 11.76 -10.99
CA ILE A 68 -29.33 11.47 -9.56
C ILE A 68 -30.50 10.53 -9.29
N ASN A 69 -31.57 10.61 -10.09
CA ASN A 69 -32.74 9.76 -9.92
C ASN A 69 -32.55 8.42 -10.64
N ARG A 70 -32.62 7.32 -9.87
CA ARG A 70 -32.52 5.94 -10.36
C ARG A 70 -33.47 5.66 -11.53
N GLU A 71 -34.64 6.28 -11.53
CA GLU A 71 -35.68 6.14 -12.56
C GLU A 71 -35.22 6.65 -13.93
N ASN A 72 -34.42 7.72 -13.97
CA ASN A 72 -33.90 8.30 -15.21
C ASN A 72 -32.77 7.48 -15.83
N LEU A 73 -32.13 6.59 -15.07
CA LEU A 73 -31.06 5.71 -15.57
C LEU A 73 -31.61 4.54 -16.40
N TYR A 74 -32.88 4.17 -16.20
CA TYR A 74 -33.50 2.99 -16.83
C TYR A 74 -34.63 3.31 -17.82
N GLY A 75 -34.98 4.59 -18.02
CA GLY A 75 -36.06 5.00 -18.94
C GLY A 75 -35.88 4.39 -20.34
N ASP A 76 -34.67 4.41 -20.87
CA ASP A 76 -34.37 3.89 -22.22
C ASP A 76 -34.30 2.36 -22.31
N TYR A 77 -34.16 1.65 -21.18
CA TYR A 77 -34.02 0.20 -21.12
C TYR A 77 -35.36 -0.54 -21.03
N LEU A 78 -36.41 0.13 -20.54
CA LEU A 78 -37.75 -0.48 -20.40
C LEU A 78 -38.60 -0.34 -21.67
N ASP A 79 -38.39 0.70 -22.48
CA ASP A 79 -39.19 0.93 -23.70
C ASP A 79 -38.84 0.01 -24.88
N ARG A 80 -37.71 -0.71 -24.84
CA ARG A 80 -37.24 -1.50 -25.99
C ARG A 80 -37.51 -3.01 -25.93
N LYS A 81 -38.05 -3.56 -24.84
CA LYS A 81 -38.04 -5.02 -24.63
C LYS A 81 -39.34 -5.72 -24.21
N PHE A 82 -40.51 -5.12 -24.41
CA PHE A 82 -41.75 -5.90 -24.30
C PHE A 82 -42.74 -5.53 -25.41
N PRO A 83 -42.89 -6.35 -26.47
CA PRO A 83 -44.08 -6.26 -27.31
C PRO A 83 -45.32 -6.57 -26.45
N PRO A 84 -46.45 -5.87 -26.63
CA PRO A 84 -47.66 -6.16 -25.89
C PRO A 84 -48.12 -7.58 -26.20
N ILE A 85 -48.24 -8.42 -25.17
CA ILE A 85 -48.83 -9.75 -25.31
C ILE A 85 -50.32 -9.54 -25.62
N SER A 86 -50.68 -9.69 -26.90
CA SER A 86 -52.06 -9.75 -27.36
C SER A 86 -52.75 -10.92 -26.67
N LYS A 87 -53.66 -10.61 -25.74
CA LYS A 87 -54.62 -11.59 -25.24
C LYS A 87 -55.72 -11.71 -26.30
N LYS A 88 -55.75 -12.86 -26.98
CA LYS A 88 -56.89 -13.33 -27.76
C LYS A 88 -57.92 -13.96 -26.83
#